data_AF-A0A3B4BBB9-F1
#
_entry.id   AF-A0A3B4BBB9-F1
#
_cell.length_a   1.000
_cell.length_b   1.000
_cell.length_c   1.000
_cell.angle_alpha   90.00
_cell.angle_beta   90.00
_cell.angle_gamma   90.00
#
_symmetry.space_group_name_H-M   'P 1'
#
loop_
_entity.id
_entity.type
_entity.pdbx_description
1 polymer ?
#
loop_
_entity_poly.entity_id
_entity_poly.type
_entity_poly.pdbx_seq_one_letter_code
_entity_poly.pdbx_strand_id
1 'polypeptide(L)'
;MLQIVVMATAMVLVVMATGTALVGAECGLIQCRPVNVSMEVESCGIREEVLTTICAGNCYHQDPVYMDYLNSPEQRVCVGDWHYDKHLIQNCPVPVTFPRAHSCSCGPCATQYVDCEHFSHDLPSCLH
;
A
#
# COMPACT_ATOMS: atom_id res chain seq x y z
N MET A 1 -10.56 -59.47 41.01
CA MET A 1 -11.19 -59.73 39.69
C MET A 1 -11.09 -58.43 38.90
N LEU A 2 -10.01 -58.05 38.24
CA LEU A 2 -9.11 -58.70 37.28
C LEU A 2 -9.78 -59.01 35.93
N GLN A 3 -9.37 -58.20 34.93
CA GLN A 3 -9.33 -58.39 33.46
C GLN A 3 -10.69 -58.52 32.75
N ILE A 4 -10.95 -58.11 31.51
CA ILE A 4 -10.24 -58.11 30.21
C ILE A 4 -11.01 -57.05 29.37
N VAL A 5 -10.46 -56.08 28.62
CA VAL A 5 -9.82 -56.22 27.30
C VAL A 5 -8.90 -55.01 27.07
N VAL A 6 -7.64 -55.34 26.79
CA VAL A 6 -6.58 -54.48 26.27
C VAL A 6 -6.89 -54.10 24.82
N MET A 7 -6.68 -52.83 24.43
CA MET A 7 -6.02 -52.46 23.17
C MET A 7 -5.51 -51.03 23.27
N ALA A 8 -4.22 -50.92 23.52
CA ALA A 8 -3.45 -49.69 23.44
C ALA A 8 -3.66 -49.04 22.06
N THR A 9 -4.09 -47.78 22.04
CA THR A 9 -3.95 -46.93 20.85
C THR A 9 -3.42 -45.58 21.29
N ALA A 10 -2.09 -45.47 21.15
CA ALA A 10 -1.24 -44.28 21.03
C ALA A 10 -1.56 -43.06 21.92
N MET A 11 -0.58 -42.64 22.72
CA MET A 11 -0.43 -41.22 23.04
C MET A 11 -0.26 -40.46 21.73
N VAL A 12 -1.35 -39.97 21.14
CA VAL A 12 -1.27 -39.06 20.01
C VAL A 12 -0.79 -37.73 20.57
N LEU A 13 0.53 -37.50 20.49
CA LEU A 13 1.12 -36.18 20.65
C LEU A 13 0.53 -35.29 19.56
N VAL A 14 -0.48 -34.48 19.89
CA VAL A 14 -0.98 -33.44 19.00
C VAL A 14 0.06 -32.33 19.02
N VAL A 15 1.05 -32.42 18.12
CA VAL A 15 1.98 -31.33 17.84
C VAL A 15 1.16 -30.25 17.14
N MET A 16 0.64 -29.30 17.91
CA MET A 16 0.10 -28.06 17.37
C MET A 16 1.26 -27.27 16.80
N ALA A 17 1.63 -27.53 15.55
CA ALA A 17 2.53 -26.67 14.79
C ALA A 17 1.79 -25.34 14.58
N THR A 18 2.00 -24.39 15.49
CA THR A 18 1.69 -22.98 15.26
C THR A 18 2.63 -22.53 14.14
N GLY A 19 2.19 -22.70 12.90
CA GLY A 19 2.85 -22.08 11.76
C GLY A 19 2.69 -20.57 11.93
N THR A 20 3.68 -19.92 12.52
CA THR A 20 3.81 -18.47 12.47
C THR A 20 4.10 -18.12 11.01
N ALA A 21 3.04 -17.78 10.27
CA ALA A 21 3.17 -17.14 8.99
C ALA A 21 3.79 -15.76 9.23
N LEU A 22 5.11 -15.67 9.10
CA LEU A 22 5.80 -14.40 8.92
C LEU A 22 5.35 -13.87 7.56
N VAL A 23 4.27 -13.08 7.56
CA VAL A 23 3.94 -12.21 6.43
C VAL A 23 4.94 -11.06 6.48
N GLY A 24 6.16 -11.30 5.99
CA GLY A 24 7.12 -10.24 5.77
C GLY A 24 6.61 -9.38 4.61
N ALA A 25 6.41 -8.08 4.85
CA ALA A 25 6.30 -7.12 3.76
C ALA A 25 7.68 -7.06 3.09
N GLU A 26 7.80 -7.59 1.87
CA GLU A 26 9.01 -7.43 1.06
C GLU A 26 9.14 -5.95 0.67
N CYS A 27 9.81 -5.17 1.51
CA CYS A 27 10.25 -3.82 1.15
C CYS A 27 11.46 -3.91 0.22
N GLY A 28 11.24 -4.44 -0.98
CA GLY A 28 12.18 -4.28 -2.07
C GLY A 28 12.24 -2.82 -2.51
N LEU A 29 13.31 -2.45 -3.24
CA LEU A 29 13.38 -1.19 -3.97
C LEU A 29 12.36 -1.24 -5.12
N ILE A 30 11.07 -1.04 -4.81
CA ILE A 30 10.01 -1.03 -5.82
C ILE A 30 10.22 0.24 -6.65
N GLN A 31 10.49 0.09 -7.94
CA GLN A 31 10.54 1.24 -8.86
C GLN A 31 9.16 1.89 -8.91
N CYS A 32 9.12 3.23 -9.00
CA CYS A 32 7.88 3.99 -9.20
C CYS A 32 6.98 3.35 -10.27
N ARG A 33 5.79 2.90 -9.85
CA ARG A 33 4.81 2.22 -10.70
C ARG A 33 3.38 2.39 -10.14
N PRO A 34 2.35 2.10 -10.95
CA PRO A 34 1.00 1.99 -10.46
C PRO A 34 0.86 0.80 -9.50
N VAL A 35 0.22 0.99 -8.35
CA VAL A 35 -0.07 -0.04 -7.36
C VAL A 35 -1.55 -0.02 -6.99
N ASN A 36 -2.15 -1.21 -6.89
CA ASN A 36 -3.56 -1.33 -6.50
C ASN A 36 -3.71 -1.16 -5.00
N VAL A 37 -4.66 -0.34 -4.57
CA VAL A 37 -4.96 -0.06 -3.16
C VAL A 37 -6.47 -0.04 -2.95
N SER A 38 -6.90 -0.46 -1.77
CA SER A 38 -8.26 -0.18 -1.29
C SER A 38 -8.29 1.24 -0.73
N MET A 39 -9.30 2.02 -1.11
CA MET A 39 -9.50 3.38 -0.62
C MET A 39 -10.94 3.54 -0.12
N GLU A 40 -11.10 4.16 1.04
CA GLU A 40 -12.40 4.52 1.58
C GLU A 40 -12.95 5.73 0.80
N VAL A 41 -14.19 5.60 0.31
CA VAL A 41 -14.96 6.69 -0.29
C VAL A 41 -16.24 6.92 0.49
N GLU A 42 -16.68 8.17 0.54
CA GLU A 42 -17.91 8.54 1.26
C GLU A 42 -18.85 9.33 0.35
N SER A 43 -20.14 8.95 0.36
CA SER A 43 -21.21 9.73 -0.24
C SER A 43 -22.51 9.49 0.53
N CYS A 44 -23.35 10.52 0.68
CA CYS A 44 -24.56 10.47 1.51
C CYS A 44 -24.33 10.01 2.97
N GLY A 45 -23.11 10.15 3.52
CA GLY A 45 -22.75 9.65 4.86
C GLY A 45 -22.54 8.13 4.94
N ILE A 46 -22.49 7.45 3.79
CA ILE A 46 -22.20 6.02 3.67
C ILE A 46 -20.75 5.89 3.18
N ARG A 47 -19.97 5.04 3.86
CA ARG A 47 -18.59 4.73 3.52
C ARG A 47 -18.49 3.36 2.85
N GLU A 48 -17.72 3.27 1.78
CA GLU A 48 -17.47 2.03 1.06
C GLU A 48 -15.99 1.98 0.64
N GLU A 49 -15.43 0.78 0.54
CA GLU A 49 -14.08 0.58 0.01
C GLU A 49 -14.14 0.35 -1.51
N VAL A 50 -13.36 1.12 -2.26
CA VAL A 50 -13.19 0.91 -3.70
C VAL A 50 -11.75 0.55 -4.03
N LEU A 51 -11.58 -0.37 -4.98
CA LEU A 51 -10.27 -0.70 -5.52
C LEU A 51 -9.86 0.36 -6.54
N THR A 52 -8.76 1.05 -6.27
CA THR A 52 -8.14 1.98 -7.20
C THR A 52 -6.66 1.65 -7.41
N THR A 53 -6.01 2.43 -8.26
CA THR A 53 -4.57 2.38 -8.49
C THR A 53 -3.97 3.74 -8.12
N ILE A 54 -2.87 3.74 -7.37
CA ILE A 54 -2.07 4.94 -7.01
C ILE A 54 -0.63 4.79 -7.50
N CYS A 55 0.16 5.87 -7.45
CA CYS A 55 1.59 5.80 -7.72
C CYS A 55 2.39 5.57 -6.44
N ALA A 56 3.19 4.51 -6.42
CA ALA A 56 4.10 4.22 -5.31
C ALA A 56 5.41 3.60 -5.80
N GLY A 57 6.46 3.82 -5.03
CA GLY A 57 7.80 3.30 -5.30
C GLY A 57 8.86 4.38 -5.15
N ASN A 58 10.08 4.00 -5.49
CA ASN A 58 11.28 4.79 -5.31
C ASN A 58 11.67 5.47 -6.61
N CYS A 59 12.23 6.67 -6.47
CA CYS A 59 12.87 7.42 -7.51
C CYS A 59 14.33 7.65 -7.14
N TYR A 60 15.20 7.54 -8.13
CA TYR A 60 16.62 7.79 -7.92
C TYR A 60 16.85 9.26 -7.55
N HIS A 61 17.53 9.49 -6.44
CA HIS A 61 17.99 10.79 -6.01
C HIS A 61 19.45 10.69 -5.59
N GLN A 62 20.24 11.69 -5.97
CA GLN A 62 21.65 11.80 -5.61
C GLN A 62 21.90 13.23 -5.17
N ASP A 63 22.41 13.39 -3.95
CA ASP A 63 22.87 14.67 -3.46
C ASP A 63 24.12 15.09 -4.24
N PRO A 64 24.16 16.34 -4.77
CA PRO A 64 25.34 16.82 -5.47
C PRO A 64 26.50 17.00 -4.49
N VAL A 65 27.71 16.65 -4.94
CA VAL A 65 28.93 16.81 -4.13
C VAL A 65 29.27 18.29 -3.93
N TYR A 66 28.97 19.13 -4.92
CA TYR A 66 29.15 20.57 -4.86
C TYR A 66 27.78 21.26 -4.78
N MET A 67 27.59 22.07 -3.74
CA MET A 67 26.39 22.88 -3.56
C MET A 67 26.52 24.17 -4.38
N ASP A 68 25.94 24.18 -5.58
CA ASP A 68 25.76 25.39 -6.35
C ASP A 68 24.52 26.14 -5.85
N TYR A 69 24.70 27.33 -5.28
CA TYR A 69 23.61 28.17 -4.79
C TYR A 69 22.65 28.63 -5.91
N LEU A 70 23.08 28.59 -7.16
CA LEU A 70 22.26 28.98 -8.31
C LEU A 70 21.44 27.81 -8.88
N ASN A 71 21.87 26.57 -8.65
CA ASN A 71 21.25 25.37 -9.22
C ASN A 71 20.98 24.35 -8.10
N SER A 72 19.84 24.51 -7.42
CA SER A 72 19.38 23.47 -6.51
C SER A 72 19.06 22.20 -7.31
N PRO A 73 19.56 21.03 -6.88
CA PRO A 73 19.27 19.77 -7.56
C PRO A 73 17.77 19.49 -7.52
N GLU A 74 17.17 19.27 -8.68
CA GLU A 74 15.74 18.94 -8.79
C GLU A 74 15.49 17.54 -8.20
N GLN A 75 14.78 17.49 -7.07
CA GLN A 75 14.32 16.23 -6.48
C GLN A 75 13.18 15.65 -7.32
N ARG A 76 13.28 14.36 -7.64
CA ARG A 76 12.26 13.63 -8.39
C ARG A 76 11.45 12.76 -7.43
N VAL A 77 10.14 12.87 -7.51
CA VAL A 77 9.19 12.05 -6.76
C VAL A 77 8.39 11.16 -7.70
N CYS A 78 7.76 10.11 -7.15
CA CYS A 78 6.90 9.23 -7.93
C CYS A 78 5.58 9.95 -8.22
N VAL A 79 5.44 10.43 -9.45
CA VAL A 79 4.25 11.17 -9.92
C VAL A 79 3.43 10.31 -10.87
N GLY A 80 2.14 10.65 -10.97
CA GLY A 80 1.17 9.92 -11.79
C GLY A 80 0.48 10.79 -12.82
N ASP A 81 0.06 10.14 -13.90
CA ASP A 81 -1.03 10.63 -14.76
C ASP A 81 -2.36 10.12 -14.17
N TRP A 82 -3.20 11.06 -13.72
CA TRP A 82 -4.37 10.78 -12.91
C TRP A 82 -5.66 10.99 -13.70
N HIS A 83 -6.57 10.02 -13.58
CA HIS A 83 -7.96 10.14 -14.02
C HIS A 83 -8.90 10.04 -12.84
N TYR A 84 -10.14 10.46 -13.03
CA TYR A 84 -11.18 10.40 -12.01
C TYR A 84 -12.28 9.43 -12.43
N ASP A 85 -12.41 8.37 -11.64
CA ASP A 85 -13.48 7.40 -11.79
C ASP A 85 -14.68 7.80 -10.93
N LYS A 86 -15.85 7.28 -11.30
CA LYS A 86 -17.10 7.49 -10.55
C LYS A 86 -17.63 6.17 -10.04
N HIS A 87 -18.06 6.17 -8.79
CA HIS A 87 -18.71 5.02 -8.16
C HIS A 87 -20.04 5.44 -7.55
N LEU A 88 -21.08 4.62 -7.75
CA LEU A 88 -22.41 4.84 -7.18
C LEU A 88 -22.61 3.88 -6.01
N ILE A 89 -22.56 4.42 -4.81
CA ILE A 89 -22.80 3.67 -3.58
C ILE A 89 -24.28 3.26 -3.54
N GLN A 90 -24.56 2.01 -3.16
CA GLN A 90 -25.94 1.53 -3.06
C GLN A 90 -26.75 2.40 -2.09
N ASN A 91 -27.98 2.75 -2.49
CA ASN A 91 -28.87 3.66 -1.75
C ASN A 91 -28.38 5.12 -1.64
N CYS A 92 -27.38 5.54 -2.42
CA CYS A 92 -27.00 6.95 -2.56
C CYS A 92 -27.10 7.36 -4.04
N PRO A 93 -27.92 8.37 -4.40
CA PRO A 93 -28.07 8.81 -5.79
C PRO A 93 -26.91 9.69 -6.28
N VAL A 94 -26.01 10.10 -5.38
CA VAL A 94 -24.87 10.97 -5.68
C VAL A 94 -23.61 10.13 -5.86
N PRO A 95 -23.05 10.05 -7.08
CA PRO A 95 -21.82 9.30 -7.30
C PRO A 95 -20.63 9.99 -6.64
N VAL A 96 -19.77 9.18 -6.01
CA VAL A 96 -18.47 9.65 -5.51
C VAL A 96 -17.45 9.60 -6.64
N THR A 97 -16.56 10.59 -6.69
CA THR A 97 -15.50 10.69 -7.69
C THR A 97 -14.16 10.50 -7.00
N PHE A 98 -13.29 9.65 -7.55
CA PHE A 98 -12.02 9.30 -6.91
C PHE A 98 -10.88 9.14 -7.92
N PRO A 99 -9.62 9.37 -7.50
CA PRO A 99 -8.48 9.31 -8.40
C PRO A 99 -8.07 7.87 -8.72
N ARG A 100 -7.63 7.64 -9.95
CA ARG A 100 -6.97 6.44 -10.44
C ARG A 100 -5.75 6.82 -11.27
N ALA A 101 -4.58 6.31 -10.88
CA ALA A 101 -3.35 6.45 -11.64
C ALA A 101 -3.37 5.53 -12.87
N HIS A 102 -3.23 6.10 -14.06
CA HIS A 102 -3.11 5.33 -15.31
C HIS A 102 -1.64 4.97 -15.60
N SER A 103 -0.73 5.89 -15.30
CA SER A 103 0.71 5.66 -15.42
C SER A 103 1.45 6.40 -14.32
N CYS A 104 2.66 5.93 -13.99
CA CYS A 104 3.51 6.55 -12.98
C CYS A 104 4.94 6.71 -13.50
N SER A 105 5.61 7.78 -13.12
CA SER A 105 6.99 8.07 -13.51
C SER A 105 7.71 8.92 -12.46
N CYS A 106 9.03 8.97 -12.52
CA CYS A 106 9.82 9.85 -11.66
C CYS A 106 9.97 11.22 -12.30
N GLY A 107 9.44 12.25 -11.66
CA GLY A 107 9.45 13.62 -12.16
C GLY A 107 9.36 14.66 -11.05
N PRO A 108 9.37 15.97 -11.39
CA PRO A 108 9.11 17.01 -10.41
C PRO A 108 7.74 16.84 -9.77
N CYS A 109 7.64 17.23 -8.50
CA CYS A 109 6.36 17.26 -7.82
C CYS A 109 5.45 18.35 -8.42
N ALA A 110 4.24 17.97 -8.83
CA ALA A 110 3.29 18.86 -9.48
C ALA A 110 2.47 19.68 -8.47
N THR A 111 3.11 20.71 -7.89
CA THR A 111 2.55 21.55 -6.81
C THR A 111 1.19 22.17 -7.11
N GLN A 112 0.77 22.22 -8.38
CA GLN A 112 -0.56 22.71 -8.77
C GLN A 112 -1.73 21.80 -8.34
N TYR A 113 -1.52 20.50 -8.10
CA TYR A 113 -2.57 19.54 -7.75
C TYR A 113 -2.13 18.40 -6.82
N VAL A 114 -0.87 18.37 -6.38
CA VAL A 114 -0.39 17.48 -5.32
C VAL A 114 0.32 18.27 -4.22
N ASP A 115 0.13 17.84 -2.98
CA ASP A 115 0.86 18.38 -1.83
C ASP A 115 2.27 17.78 -1.79
N CYS A 116 3.27 18.64 -2.02
CA CYS A 116 4.67 18.26 -2.11
C CYS A 116 5.34 18.32 -0.75
N GLU A 117 4.92 17.43 0.14
CA GLU A 117 5.41 17.36 1.52
C GLU A 117 5.97 15.98 1.85
N HIS A 118 6.67 15.91 2.99
CA HIS A 118 7.05 14.62 3.55
C HIS A 118 5.79 13.87 3.98
N PHE A 119 5.61 12.63 3.51
CA PHE A 119 4.47 11.81 3.89
C PHE A 119 4.57 11.44 5.38
N SER A 120 3.74 12.07 6.21
CA SER A 120 3.81 11.96 7.68
C SER A 120 2.94 10.84 8.26
N HIS A 121 2.18 10.12 7.44
CA HIS A 121 1.36 9.00 7.89
C HIS A 121 2.21 7.73 8.00
N ASP A 122 1.88 6.89 8.99
CA ASP A 122 2.55 5.60 9.20
C ASP A 122 2.40 4.73 7.95
N LEU A 123 3.47 4.67 7.15
CA LEU A 123 3.65 3.60 6.18
C LEU A 123 3.87 2.30 6.98
N PRO A 124 3.28 1.16 6.56
CA PRO A 124 3.56 -0.10 7.21
C PRO A 124 5.08 -0.29 7.26
N SER A 125 5.62 -0.27 8.49
CA SER A 125 7.05 -0.34 8.72
C SER A 125 7.57 -1.64 8.15
N CYS A 126 8.62 -1.57 7.34
CA CYS A 126 9.38 -2.73 6.97
C CYS A 126 9.96 -3.33 8.26
N LEU A 127 9.57 -4.55 8.63
CA LEU A 127 10.30 -5.29 9.66
C LEU A 127 11.70 -5.57 9.12
N HIS A 128 12.71 -4.98 9.76
CA HIS A 128 14.11 -5.36 9.61
C HIS A 128 14.44 -6.52 10.57
#